data_AF-A0A2T2S1X7-F1
#
_entry.id   AF-A0A2T2S1X7-F1
#
_cell.length_a   1.000
_cell.length_b   1.000
_cell.length_c   1.000
_cell.angle_alpha   90.00
_cell.angle_beta   90.00
_cell.angle_gamma   90.00
#
_symmetry.space_group_name_H-M   'P 1'
#
loop_
_entity.id
_entity.type
_entity.pdbx_description
1 polymer ?
#
loop_
_entity_poly.entity_id
_entity_poly.type
_entity_poly.pdbx_seq_one_letter_code
_entity_poly.pdbx_strand_id
1 'polypeptide(L)'
;MSDAQSPHQFLSPEESADVDGAALSSSEKFLTRLTISSFRLLQIVARDTGVPMEELTHQQIVAWFERDGQIRREQGIEAATLKW
;
A
#
# COMPACT_ATOMS: atom_id res chain seq x y z
N MET A 1 -14.30 -1.59 21.31
CA MET A 1 -14.48 -0.41 20.45
C MET A 1 -13.86 -0.79 19.12
N SER A 2 -14.65 -0.85 18.05
CA SER A 2 -14.21 -1.41 16.78
C SER A 2 -13.24 -0.45 16.09
N ASP A 3 -11.96 -0.82 16.02
CA ASP A 3 -10.98 -0.23 15.13
C ASP A 3 -11.34 -0.61 13.69
N ALA A 4 -12.35 0.05 13.13
CA ALA A 4 -12.53 0.05 11.69
C ALA A 4 -11.38 0.85 11.09
N GLN A 5 -10.27 0.16 10.77
CA GLN A 5 -9.20 0.74 9.97
C GLN A 5 -9.82 1.36 8.73
N SER A 6 -9.65 2.67 8.57
CA SER A 6 -9.92 3.33 7.32
C SER A 6 -9.14 2.60 6.23
N PRO A 7 -9.76 2.18 5.11
CA PRO A 7 -9.07 1.47 4.03
C PRO A 7 -7.93 2.29 3.38
N HIS A 8 -7.76 3.54 3.80
CA HIS A 8 -6.72 4.49 3.40
C HIS A 8 -5.48 4.46 4.31
N GLN A 9 -5.47 3.70 5.40
CA GLN A 9 -4.39 3.69 6.37
C GLN A 9 -3.57 2.40 6.26
N PHE A 10 -2.50 2.45 5.47
CA PHE A 10 -1.60 1.30 5.27
C PHE A 10 -0.76 0.96 6.49
N LEU A 11 -0.74 1.78 7.54
CA LEU A 11 -0.15 1.42 8.82
C LEU A 11 -1.25 1.24 9.86
N SER A 12 -1.13 0.20 10.69
CA SER A 12 -1.90 0.10 11.91
C SER A 12 -1.44 1.17 12.92
N PRO A 13 -2.28 1.51 13.91
CA PRO A 13 -1.86 2.37 15.02
C PRO A 13 -0.59 1.85 15.73
N GLU A 14 -0.48 0.54 15.89
CA GLU A 14 0.70 -0.14 16.46
C GLU A 14 1.95 0.11 15.61
N GLU A 15 1.89 -0.14 14.30
CA GLU A 15 3.02 0.11 13.40
C GLU A 15 3.41 1.59 13.38
N SER A 16 2.44 2.50 13.46
CA SER A 16 2.77 3.93 13.56
C SER A 16 3.53 4.24 14.85
N ALA A 17 3.10 3.68 15.98
CA ALA A 17 3.75 3.85 17.27
C ALA A 17 5.17 3.28 17.26
N ASP A 18 5.38 2.12 16.65
CA ASP A 18 6.71 1.50 16.50
C ASP A 18 7.66 2.39 15.70
N VAL A 19 7.19 2.96 14.58
CA VAL A 19 8.03 3.88 13.78
C VAL A 19 8.29 5.20 14.53
N ASP A 20 7.34 5.67 15.33
CA ASP A 20 7.53 6.87 16.16
C ASP A 20 8.52 6.66 17.29
N GLY A 21 8.52 5.48 17.93
CA GLY A 21 9.45 5.11 18.99
C GLY A 21 10.87 4.78 18.50
N ALA A 22 11.04 4.50 17.21
CA ALA A 22 12.34 4.16 16.65
C ALA A 22 13.34 5.34 16.70
N ALA A 23 14.61 5.01 16.97
CA ALA A 23 15.74 5.95 16.98
C ALA A 23 16.19 6.30 15.55
N LEU A 24 15.25 6.80 14.74
CA LEU A 24 15.42 7.17 13.33
C LEU A 24 15.23 8.68 13.17
N SER A 25 15.91 9.26 12.19
CA SER A 25 15.64 10.62 11.72
C SER A 25 14.23 10.72 11.11
N SER A 26 13.71 11.94 10.96
CA SER A 26 12.40 12.18 10.35
C SER A 26 12.29 11.59 8.94
N SER A 27 13.36 11.68 8.13
CA SER A 27 13.41 11.13 6.78
C SER A 27 13.37 9.60 6.78
N GLU A 28 14.08 8.96 7.69
CA GLU A 28 14.06 7.50 7.84
C GLU A 28 12.72 7.00 8.35
N LYS A 29 12.08 7.72 9.28
CA LYS A 29 10.71 7.42 9.74
C LYS A 29 9.71 7.53 8.60
N PHE A 30 9.82 8.55 7.74
CA PHE A 30 8.98 8.66 6.55
C PHE A 30 9.20 7.46 5.61
N LEU A 31 10.45 7.15 5.29
CA LEU A 31 10.79 6.04 4.41
C LEU A 31 10.28 4.70 4.98
N THR A 32 10.41 4.49 6.29
CA THR A 32 9.93 3.28 6.96
C THR A 32 8.42 3.10 6.78
N ARG A 33 7.63 4.17 6.96
CA ARG A 33 6.18 4.13 6.72
C ARG A 33 5.85 3.83 5.26
N LEU A 34 6.60 4.46 4.34
CA LEU A 34 6.44 4.19 2.91
C LEU A 34 6.73 2.72 2.60
N THR A 35 7.81 2.16 3.13
CA THR A 35 8.19 0.76 2.92
C THR A 35 7.14 -0.22 3.45
N ILE A 36 6.63 -0.03 4.68
CA ILE A 36 5.55 -0.87 5.23
C ILE A 36 4.29 -0.79 4.35
N SER A 37 3.94 0.41 3.91
CA SER A 37 2.79 0.61 3.02
C SER A 37 2.98 -0.07 1.66
N SER A 38 4.16 0.07 1.07
CA SER A 38 4.53 -0.58 -0.19
C SER A 38 4.53 -2.10 -0.07
N PHE A 39 4.97 -2.67 1.06
CA PHE A 39 4.94 -4.12 1.28
C PHE A 39 3.52 -4.68 1.19
N ARG A 40 2.55 -4.06 1.88
CA ARG A 40 1.14 -4.46 1.81
C ARG A 40 0.56 -4.32 0.40
N LEU A 41 0.94 -3.25 -0.31
CA LEU A 41 0.51 -3.05 -1.68
C LEU A 41 1.09 -4.10 -2.62
N LEU A 42 2.36 -4.48 -2.47
CA LEU A 42 2.98 -5.56 -3.24
C LEU A 42 2.30 -6.91 -3.01
N GLN A 43 1.81 -7.20 -1.80
CA GLN A 43 1.00 -8.39 -1.54
C GLN A 43 -0.32 -8.37 -2.31
N ILE A 44 -0.97 -7.21 -2.42
CA ILE A 44 -2.17 -7.04 -3.23
C ILE A 44 -1.87 -7.24 -4.72
N VAL A 45 -0.81 -6.60 -5.24
CA VAL A 45 -0.38 -6.74 -6.64
C VAL A 45 -0.07 -8.21 -6.96
N ALA A 46 0.68 -8.90 -6.10
CA ALA A 46 1.02 -10.32 -6.26
C ALA A 46 -0.24 -11.18 -6.36
N ARG A 47 -1.19 -11.00 -5.43
CA ARG A 47 -2.47 -11.73 -5.42
C ARG A 47 -3.29 -11.46 -6.68
N ASP A 48 -3.43 -10.20 -7.08
CA ASP A 48 -4.29 -9.81 -8.20
C ASP A 48 -3.70 -10.19 -9.56
N THR A 49 -2.37 -10.27 -9.65
CA THR A 49 -1.66 -10.70 -10.87
C THR A 49 -1.42 -12.21 -10.92
N GLY A 50 -1.54 -12.91 -9.79
CA GLY A 50 -1.19 -14.32 -9.67
C GLY A 50 0.32 -14.60 -9.77
N VAL A 51 1.15 -13.56 -9.61
CA VAL A 51 2.62 -13.64 -9.68
C VAL A 51 3.17 -13.65 -8.27
N PRO A 52 4.09 -14.57 -7.91
CA PRO A 52 4.78 -14.53 -6.62
C PRO A 52 5.43 -13.16 -6.38
N MET A 53 5.39 -12.66 -5.15
CA MET A 53 5.86 -11.31 -4.83
C MET A 53 7.35 -11.13 -5.18
N GLU A 54 8.15 -12.17 -5.00
CA GLU A 54 9.58 -12.26 -5.35
C GLU A 54 9.86 -12.24 -6.87
N GLU A 55 8.86 -12.52 -7.69
CA GLU A 55 8.95 -12.54 -9.16
C GLU A 55 8.31 -11.30 -9.81
N LEU A 56 7.67 -10.43 -9.01
CA LEU A 56 7.07 -9.19 -9.52
C LEU A 56 8.13 -8.30 -10.16
N THR A 57 7.92 -8.00 -11.43
CA THR A 57 8.71 -7.03 -12.18
C THR A 57 8.15 -5.62 -12.03
N HIS A 58 9.01 -4.61 -12.19
CA HIS A 58 8.55 -3.22 -12.20
C HIS A 58 7.50 -2.94 -13.28
N GLN A 59 7.55 -3.64 -14.43
CA GLN A 59 6.56 -3.48 -15.51
C GLN A 59 5.18 -3.98 -15.08
N GLN A 60 5.11 -5.12 -14.40
CA GLN A 60 3.85 -5.65 -13.86
C GLN A 60 3.27 -4.75 -12.78
N ILE A 61 4.12 -4.18 -11.93
CA ILE A 61 3.70 -3.20 -10.91
C ILE A 61 3.11 -1.97 -11.60
N VAL A 62 3.83 -1.36 -12.55
CA VAL A 62 3.33 -0.19 -13.30
C VAL A 62 1.99 -0.50 -13.98
N ALA A 63 1.90 -1.63 -14.69
CA ALA A 63 0.67 -2.03 -15.37
C ALA A 63 -0.51 -2.25 -14.41
N TRP A 64 -0.24 -2.77 -13.20
CA TRP A 64 -1.27 -2.92 -12.18
C TRP A 64 -1.77 -1.55 -11.69
N PHE A 65 -0.87 -0.59 -11.44
CA PHE A 65 -1.26 0.78 -11.05
C PHE A 65 -2.04 1.51 -12.14
N GLU A 66 -1.66 1.34 -13.41
CA GLU A 66 -2.40 1.91 -14.54
C GLU A 66 -3.82 1.37 -14.61
N ARG A 67 -3.99 0.05 -14.43
CA ARG A 67 -5.29 -0.62 -14.39
C ARG A 67 -6.14 -0.12 -13.22
N ASP A 68 -5.58 -0.05 -12.02
CA ASP A 68 -6.30 0.44 -10.83
C ASP A 68 -6.72 1.90 -11.01
N GLY A 69 -5.83 2.74 -11.56
CA GLY A 69 -6.14 4.12 -11.90
C GLY A 69 -7.22 4.25 -12.99
N GLN A 70 -7.29 3.31 -13.93
CA GLN A 70 -8.37 3.25 -14.92
C GLN A 70 -9.71 2.89 -14.25
N ILE A 71 -9.74 1.87 -13.40
CA ILE A 71 -10.93 1.49 -12.61
C ILE A 71 -11.43 2.69 -11.81
N ARG A 72 -10.53 3.43 -11.14
CA ARG A 72 -10.88 4.65 -10.41
C ARG A 72 -11.57 5.69 -11.28
N ARG A 73 -11.04 5.95 -12.48
CA ARG A 73 -11.58 6.96 -13.41
C ARG A 73 -12.92 6.55 -14.00
N GLU A 74 -13.11 5.26 -14.30
CA GLU A 74 -14.29 4.76 -15.01
C GLU A 74 -15.43 4.36 -14.07
N GLN A 75 -15.09 3.81 -12.90
CA GLN A 75 -16.04 3.17 -11.97
C GLN A 75 -16.09 3.89 -10.61
N GLY A 76 -15.24 4.89 -10.39
CA GLY A 76 -15.19 5.69 -9.17
C GLY A 76 -14.16 5.18 -8.14
N ILE A 77 -13.89 6.04 -7.15
CA ILE A 77 -12.88 5.81 -6.10
C ILE A 77 -13.16 4.56 -5.26
N GLU A 78 -14.44 4.23 -5.07
CA GLU A 78 -14.84 3.05 -4.30
C GLU A 78 -14.61 1.74 -5.05
N ALA A 79 -14.47 1.75 -6.37
CA ALA A 79 -14.18 0.56 -7.16
C ALA A 79 -12.68 0.23 -7.22
N ALA A 80 -11.81 1.24 -7.08
CA ALA A 80 -10.36 1.06 -7.14
C ALA A 80 -9.79 0.51 -5.82
N THR A 81 -8.65 -0.16 -5.88
CA THR A 81 -7.88 -0.56 -4.69
C THR A 81 -7.32 0.68 -4.00
N LEU A 82 -6.72 1.58 -4.77
CA LEU A 82 -6.17 2.83 -4.24
C LEU A 82 -7.25 3.89 -4.17
N LYS A 83 -7.51 4.35 -2.95
CA LYS A 83 -8.64 5.22 -2.61
C LYS A 83 -8.24 6.70 -2.50
N TRP A 84 -7.26 7.13 -3.30
CA TRP A 84 -6.81 8.52 -3.41
C TRP A 84 -6.60 8.89 -4.88
#